data_AF-A0A1Y0RGM8-F1
#
_entry.id   AF-A0A1Y0RGM8-F1
#
_cell.length_a   1.000
_cell.length_b   1.000
_cell.length_c   1.000
_cell.angle_alpha   90.00
_cell.angle_beta   90.00
_cell.angle_gamma   90.00
#
_symmetry.space_group_name_H-M   'P 1'
#
loop_
_entity.id
_entity.type
_entity.pdbx_description
1 polymer ?
#
loop_
_entity_poly.entity_id
_entity_poly.type
_entity_poly.pdbx_seq_one_letter_code
_entity_poly.pdbx_strand_id
1 'polypeptide(L)' 'MSTVPEQLEERVAILEAEVAQLKSKLEVVSLPKKPWWERIAGTFADNSDYDEAMQLGREYRESLY' A
#
# COMPACT_ATOMS: atom_id res chain seq x y z
N MET A 1 24.77 5.01 -38.98
CA MET A 1 24.98 4.10 -37.83
C MET A 1 25.00 4.97 -36.60
N SER A 2 23.97 4.90 -35.75
CA SER A 2 23.92 5.68 -34.51
C SER A 2 25.06 5.28 -33.59
N THR A 3 25.62 6.25 -32.89
CA THR A 3 26.78 6.04 -32.02
C THR A 3 26.34 5.41 -30.69
N VAL A 4 27.25 4.73 -29.98
CA VAL A 4 26.95 4.14 -28.65
C VAL A 4 26.35 5.17 -27.66
N PRO A 5 26.80 6.44 -27.62
CA PRO A 5 26.15 7.49 -26.84
C PRO A 5 24.68 7.73 -27.20
N GLU A 6 24.37 7.80 -28.49
CA GLU A 6 23.01 8.08 -29.00
C GLU A 6 22.02 6.96 -28.62
N GLN A 7 22.47 5.70 -28.66
CA GLN A 7 21.69 4.55 -28.20
C GLN A 7 21.47 4.56 -26.68
N LEU A 8 22.43 5.09 -25.91
CA LEU A 8 22.29 5.19 -24.47
C LEU A 8 21.29 6.30 -24.10
N GLU A 9 21.37 7.46 -24.76
CA GLU A 9 20.44 8.57 -24.59
C GLU A 9 19.00 8.15 -24.92
N GLU A 10 18.80 7.41 -26.01
CA GLU A 10 17.48 6.88 -26.37
C GLU A 10 16.91 5.96 -25.28
N ARG A 11 17.73 5.05 -24.75
CA ARG A 11 17.32 4.15 -23.66
C ARG A 11 17.01 4.91 -22.37
N VAL A 12 17.77 5.96 -22.06
CA VAL A 12 17.52 6.79 -20.88
C VAL A 12 16.21 7.58 -21.05
N ALA A 13 15.97 8.17 -22.23
CA ALA A 13 14.73 8.89 -22.51
C ALA A 13 13.49 8.00 -22.39
N ILE A 14 13.57 6.74 -22.84
CA ILE A 14 12.49 5.75 -22.66
C ILE A 14 12.25 5.48 -21.17
N LEU A 15 13.32 5.24 -20.39
CA LEU A 15 13.21 5.01 -18.95
C LEU A 15 12.64 6.23 -18.20
N GLU A 16 13.04 7.44 -18.57
CA GLU A 16 12.51 8.67 -17.98
C GLU A 16 11.01 8.82 -18.25
N ALA A 17 10.56 8.50 -19.47
CA ALA A 17 9.14 8.51 -19.83
C ALA A 17 8.33 7.46 -19.04
N GLU A 18 8.85 6.24 -18.91
CA GLU A 18 8.22 5.17 -18.13
C GLU A 18 8.13 5.52 -16.64
N VAL A 19 9.19 6.08 -16.06
CA VAL A 19 9.20 6.55 -14.67
C VAL A 19 8.20 7.68 -14.46
N ALA A 20 8.12 8.64 -15.39
CA ALA A 20 7.11 9.70 -15.34
C ALA A 20 5.69 9.12 -15.37
N GLN A 21 5.44 8.13 -16.22
CA GLN A 21 4.15 7.45 -16.28
C GLN A 21 3.82 6.73 -14.96
N LEU A 22 4.77 6.01 -14.36
CA LEU A 22 4.58 5.33 -13.07
C LEU A 22 4.27 6.33 -11.94
N LYS A 23 4.98 7.44 -11.88
CA LYS A 23 4.74 8.52 -10.91
C LYS A 23 3.34 9.11 -11.06
N SER A 24 2.91 9.39 -12.29
CA SER A 24 1.55 9.91 -12.53
C SER A 24 0.46 8.95 -12.05
N LYS A 25 0.64 7.64 -12.25
CA LYS A 25 -0.30 6.62 -11.77
C LYS A 25 -0.37 6.59 -10.23
N LEU A 26 0.75 6.82 -9.55
CA LEU A 26 0.81 6.91 -8.09
C LEU A 26 0.18 8.21 -7.56
N GLU A 27 0.35 9.34 -8.24
CA GLU A 27 -0.30 10.60 -7.87
C GLU A 27 -1.83 10.54 -8.02
N VAL A 28 -2.33 9.80 -9.01
CA VAL A 28 -3.77 9.54 -9.19
C VAL A 28 -4.32 8.66 -8.07
N VAL A 29 -3.49 7.77 -7.50
CA VAL A 29 -3.80 7.11 -6.22
C VAL A 29 -3.50 8.13 -5.11
N SER A 30 -4.34 9.15 -4.99
CA SER A 30 -4.24 10.10 -3.89
C SER A 30 -4.11 9.30 -2.61
N LEU A 31 -2.98 9.43 -1.90
CA LEU A 31 -2.86 8.91 -0.55
C LEU A 31 -4.12 9.38 0.19
N PRO A 32 -4.91 8.46 0.77
CA PRO A 32 -6.14 8.87 1.39
C PRO A 32 -5.85 9.99 2.38
N LYS A 33 -6.70 11.03 2.40
CA LYS A 33 -6.54 12.21 3.27
C LYS A 33 -6.30 11.84 4.74
N LYS A 34 -6.67 10.62 5.12
CA LYS A 34 -6.48 10.00 6.41
C LYS A 34 -5.68 8.71 6.27
N PRO A 35 -4.72 8.43 7.17
CA PRO A 35 -4.04 7.14 7.22
C PRO A 35 -5.02 5.96 7.23
N TRP A 36 -4.61 4.81 6.68
CA TRP A 36 -5.46 3.61 6.60
C TRP A 36 -6.05 3.20 7.96
N TRP A 37 -5.25 3.24 9.04
CA TRP A 37 -5.72 2.89 10.38
C TRP A 37 -6.88 3.78 10.86
N GLU A 38 -6.89 5.06 10.46
CA GLU A 38 -7.97 6.00 10.81
C GLU A 38 -9.23 5.71 9.98
N ARG A 39 -9.07 5.17 8.77
CA ARG A 39 -10.20 4.80 7.90
C ARG A 39 -10.93 3.54 8.37
N ILE A 40 -10.22 2.62 9.02
CA ILE A 40 -10.75 1.34 9.47
C ILE A 40 -11.04 1.29 10.97
N ALA A 41 -10.63 2.32 11.73
CA ALA A 41 -10.95 2.44 13.15
C ALA A 41 -12.47 2.44 13.35
N GLY A 42 -12.94 1.57 14.26
CA GLY A 42 -14.37 1.43 14.57
C GLY A 42 -15.17 0.55 13.60
N THR A 43 -14.54 -0.10 12.61
CA THR A 43 -15.24 -1.04 11.68
C THR A 43 -16.07 -2.10 12.40
N PHE A 44 -15.63 -2.50 13.61
CA PHE A 44 -16.28 -3.52 14.42
C PHE A 44 -16.85 -2.98 15.74
N ALA A 45 -17.01 -1.66 15.88
CA ALA A 45 -17.38 -1.04 17.17
C ALA A 45 -18.71 -1.56 17.74
N ASP A 46 -19.65 -1.93 16.86
CA ASP A 46 -20.98 -2.42 17.24
C ASP A 46 -21.18 -3.90 16.87
N ASN A 47 -20.09 -4.66 16.70
CA ASN A 47 -20.16 -6.08 16.32
C ASN A 47 -19.83 -7.00 17.50
N SER A 48 -20.86 -7.62 18.09
CA SER A 48 -20.71 -8.54 19.22
C SER A 48 -19.87 -9.78 18.92
N ASP A 49 -19.89 -10.26 17.67
CA ASP A 49 -19.12 -11.45 17.27
C ASP A 49 -17.62 -11.14 17.26
N TYR A 50 -17.25 -9.89 17.00
CA TYR A 50 -15.86 -9.44 17.10
C TYR A 50 -15.36 -9.48 18.55
N ASP A 51 -16.18 -9.01 19.50
CA ASP A 51 -15.85 -9.04 20.92
C ASP A 51 -15.67 -10.48 21.44
N GLU A 52 -16.56 -11.39 21.02
CA GLU A 52 -16.47 -12.81 21.35
C GLU A 52 -15.18 -13.44 20.78
N ALA A 53 -14.86 -13.18 19.53
CA ALA A 53 -13.63 -13.67 18.92
C ALA A 53 -12.36 -13.15 19.63
N MET A 54 -12.37 -11.89 20.06
CA MET A 54 -11.28 -11.28 20.82
C MET A 54 -11.13 -11.92 22.21
N GLN A 55 -12.23 -12.24 22.86
CA GLN A 55 -12.26 -12.92 24.15
C GLN A 55 -11.72 -14.36 24.04
N LEU A 56 -12.21 -15.14 23.09
CA LEU A 56 -11.73 -16.50 22.84
C LEU A 56 -10.23 -16.54 22.52
N GLY A 57 -9.76 -15.58 21.71
CA GLY A 57 -8.33 -15.45 21.41
C GLY A 57 -7.48 -15.09 22.63
N ARG A 58 -8.02 -14.31 23.59
CA ARG A 58 -7.35 -14.01 24.86
C ARG A 58 -7.22 -15.25 25.72
N GLU A 59 -8.33 -15.96 25.94
CA GLU A 59 -8.38 -17.18 26.76
C GLU A 59 -7.38 -18.22 26.25
N TYR A 60 -7.30 -18.41 24.93
CA TYR A 60 -6.30 -19.30 24.35
C TYR A 60 -4.86 -18.87 24.66
N ARG A 61 -4.52 -17.59 24.50
CA ARG A 61 -3.16 -17.09 24.80
C ARG A 61 -2.82 -17.22 26.27
N GLU A 62 -3.77 -16.98 27.15
CA GLU A 62 -3.60 -17.11 28.60
C GLU A 62 -3.44 -18.58 29.01
N SER A 63 -4.07 -19.52 28.30
CA SER A 63 -3.89 -20.97 28.56
C SER A 63 -2.50 -21.52 28.21
N LEU A 64 -1.68 -20.75 27.49
CA LEU A 64 -0.31 -21.13 27.12
C LEU A 64 0.74 -20.72 28.16
N TYR A 65 0.32 -20.09 29.27
CA TYR A 65 1.16 -19.67 30.40
C TYR A 65 0.73 -20.37 31.69
#